data_AF-A0A0M3B1N7-F1
#
_entry.id   AF-A0A0M3B1N7-F1
#
_cell.length_a   1.000
_cell.length_b   1.000
_cell.length_c   1.000
_cell.angle_alpha   90.00
_cell.angle_beta   90.00
_cell.angle_gamma   90.00
#
_symmetry.space_group_name_H-M   'P 1'
#
loop_
_entity.id
_entity.type
_entity.pdbx_description
1 polymer ?
#
loop_
_entity_poly.entity_id
_entity_poly.type
_entity_poly.pdbx_seq_one_letter_code
_entity_poly.pdbx_strand_id
1 'polypeptide(L)'
;MTVDQIKELFIRAAEVDRKLPDTARPAALRAINHGYVHDTADMNGWFAEDKHDANWAWLDPNKLRNSRNDMGIWQAAMEIIKLVPNEQHRRALWAWARSEAGGQAFAKWCKNVEGVSRQVGNYRKNAALLQIARAFDRKPLQHNDLPADEPLTNQPEIGDKNTNIRVWRPDESKPVCGFDEDLRDFSWAEAQAERRRQREKRKQAA
;
A
#
# COMPACT_ATOMS: atom_id res chain seq x y z
N MET A 1 18.86 4.96 -10.13
CA MET A 1 18.74 5.53 -8.76
C MET A 1 18.09 4.46 -7.91
N THR A 2 18.72 4.03 -6.81
CA THR A 2 18.20 2.87 -6.05
C THR A 2 16.98 3.26 -5.21
N VAL A 3 16.09 2.31 -4.94
CA VAL A 3 14.86 2.54 -4.15
C VAL A 3 15.13 3.25 -2.81
N ASP A 4 16.22 2.90 -2.14
CA ASP A 4 16.57 3.50 -0.85
C ASP A 4 17.05 4.95 -0.96
N GLN A 5 17.78 5.30 -2.03
CA GLN A 5 18.09 6.70 -2.34
C GLN A 5 16.81 7.52 -2.57
N ILE A 6 15.81 6.91 -3.23
CA ILE A 6 14.51 7.57 -3.45
C ILE A 6 13.81 7.82 -2.11
N LYS A 7 13.78 6.80 -1.22
CA LYS A 7 13.19 6.93 0.12
C LYS A 7 13.85 8.06 0.90
N GLU A 8 15.18 8.07 0.99
CA GLU A 8 15.93 9.13 1.69
C GLU A 8 15.65 10.52 1.11
N LEU A 9 15.60 10.64 -0.21
CA LEU A 9 15.29 11.90 -0.88
C LEU A 9 13.91 12.42 -0.47
N PHE A 10 12.88 11.57 -0.47
CA PHE A 10 11.53 11.98 -0.09
C PHE A 10 11.40 12.29 1.41
N ILE A 11 12.07 11.54 2.29
CA ILE A 11 12.07 11.82 3.73
C ILE A 11 12.71 13.19 3.99
N ARG A 12 13.89 13.45 3.42
CA ARG A 12 14.55 14.77 3.53
C ARG A 12 13.70 15.88 2.94
N ALA A 13 13.09 15.68 1.77
CA ALA A 13 12.19 16.67 1.19
C ALA A 13 10.99 16.96 2.11
N ALA A 14 10.42 15.95 2.76
CA ALA A 14 9.31 16.14 3.71
C ALA A 14 9.74 16.88 5.00
N GLU A 15 10.97 16.68 5.47
CA GLU A 15 11.54 17.47 6.58
C GLU A 15 11.67 18.96 6.21
N VAL A 16 12.11 19.24 4.99
CA VAL A 16 12.21 20.61 4.45
C VAL A 16 10.83 21.24 4.32
N ASP A 17 9.85 20.49 3.79
CA ASP A 17 8.46 20.90 3.65
C ASP A 17 7.84 21.33 4.99
N ARG A 18 8.16 20.60 6.06
CA ARG A 18 7.66 20.91 7.41
C ARG A 18 8.23 22.22 7.98
N LYS A 19 9.42 22.62 7.55
CA LYS A 19 10.06 23.88 7.95
C LYS A 19 9.55 25.07 7.14
N LEU A 20 8.90 24.84 6.00
CA LEU A 20 8.28 25.92 5.26
C LEU A 20 7.15 26.52 6.11
N PRO A 21 7.02 27.85 6.14
CA PRO A 21 5.94 28.50 6.88
C PRO A 21 4.61 28.04 6.29
N ASP A 22 3.80 27.37 7.10
CA ASP A 22 2.44 27.04 6.74
C ASP A 22 1.67 28.37 6.64
N THR A 23 1.38 28.83 5.42
CA THR A 23 0.63 30.08 5.20
C THR A 23 -0.83 29.97 5.67
N ALA A 24 -1.26 28.77 6.08
CA ALA A 24 -2.47 28.58 6.85
C ALA A 24 -2.27 29.20 8.24
N ARG A 25 -3.11 30.20 8.57
CA ARG A 25 -3.09 30.89 9.86
C ARG A 25 -2.85 29.89 11.00
N PRO A 26 -1.91 30.16 11.93
CA PRO A 26 -1.69 29.26 13.05
C PRO A 26 -3.03 29.02 13.75
N ALA A 27 -3.33 27.76 14.06
CA ALA A 27 -4.51 27.42 14.84
C ALA A 27 -4.53 28.32 16.08
N ALA A 28 -5.64 29.02 16.30
CA ALA A 28 -5.73 30.02 17.36
C ALA A 28 -5.24 29.42 18.68
N LEU A 29 -4.20 30.02 19.24
CA LEU A 29 -3.61 29.60 20.51
C LEU A 29 -4.69 29.62 21.58
N ARG A 30 -5.16 28.44 22.00
CA ARG A 30 -5.84 28.28 23.29
C ARG A 30 -4.79 28.62 24.35
N ALA A 31 -5.05 29.68 25.12
CA ALA A 31 -4.23 30.22 26.21
C ALA A 31 -3.08 29.27 26.63
N ILE A 32 -1.88 29.52 26.11
CA ILE A 32 -0.67 28.83 26.54
C ILE A 32 -0.01 29.70 27.61
N ASN A 33 0.35 29.08 28.73
CA ASN A 33 1.27 29.68 29.68
C ASN A 33 2.65 29.68 29.01
N HIS A 34 3.14 30.85 28.56
CA HIS A 34 4.51 30.98 28.12
C HIS A 34 5.38 30.67 29.34
N GLY A 35 6.05 29.52 29.33
CA GLY A 35 6.97 29.14 30.41
C GLY A 35 7.98 30.27 30.64
N TYR A 36 8.39 30.44 31.90
CA TYR A 36 9.38 31.44 32.29
C TYR A 36 10.64 31.30 31.42
N VAL A 37 10.98 32.34 30.68
CA VAL A 37 12.19 32.37 29.85
C VAL A 37 13.31 32.96 30.71
N HIS A 38 14.31 32.14 31.03
CA HIS A 38 15.49 32.58 31.77
C HIS A 38 16.25 33.64 30.97
N ASP A 39 16.61 34.73 31.63
CA ASP A 39 17.42 35.78 31.01
C ASP A 39 18.91 35.41 31.01
N THR A 40 19.73 36.18 30.32
CA THR A 40 21.18 35.94 30.23
C THR A 40 21.89 36.07 31.58
N ALA A 41 21.31 36.80 32.53
CA ALA A 41 21.89 36.98 33.86
C ALA A 41 21.64 35.76 34.77
N ASP A 42 20.45 35.18 34.69
CA ASP A 42 20.01 33.97 35.37
C ASP A 42 20.82 32.75 34.89
N MET A 43 20.99 32.61 33.58
CA MET A 43 21.78 31.54 32.98
C MET A 43 23.27 31.60 33.36
N ASN A 44 23.83 32.76 33.71
CA ASN A 44 25.25 32.86 34.05
C ASN A 44 25.62 32.07 35.32
N GLY A 45 24.68 31.90 36.26
CA GLY A 45 24.88 31.15 37.50
C GLY A 45 24.76 29.62 37.37
N TRP A 46 24.39 29.12 36.19
CA TRP A 46 24.11 27.69 36.01
C TRP A 46 25.39 26.86 35.90
N PHE A 47 25.32 25.61 36.36
CA PHE A 47 26.39 24.65 36.17
C PHE A 47 26.53 24.29 34.68
N ALA A 48 27.71 23.79 34.30
CA ALA A 48 27.99 23.44 32.90
C ALA A 48 27.04 22.34 32.37
N GLU A 49 26.60 21.45 33.24
CA GLU A 49 25.64 20.37 32.96
C GLU A 49 24.24 20.95 32.66
N ASP A 50 23.75 21.87 33.48
CA ASP A 50 22.46 22.54 33.26
C ASP A 50 22.44 23.38 31.98
N LYS A 51 23.57 24.03 31.64
CA LYS A 51 23.73 24.76 30.37
C LYS A 51 23.76 23.82 29.16
N HIS A 52 24.30 22.61 29.33
CA HIS A 52 24.31 21.59 28.29
C HIS A 52 22.93 20.97 28.08
N ASP A 53 22.17 20.75 29.15
CA ASP A 53 20.80 20.22 29.07
C ASP A 53 19.82 21.27 28.54
N ALA A 54 20.03 22.54 28.88
CA ALA A 54 19.31 23.65 28.31
C ALA A 54 19.82 24.05 26.91
N ASN A 55 20.75 23.30 26.30
CA ASN A 55 21.30 23.61 24.99
C ASN A 55 20.15 23.81 24.00
N TRP A 56 19.86 25.10 23.75
CA TRP A 56 18.81 25.59 22.87
C TRP A 56 19.18 25.34 21.40
N ALA A 57 19.90 24.25 21.11
CA ALA A 57 20.24 23.77 19.78
C ALA A 57 19.00 23.61 18.89
N TRP A 58 17.81 23.44 19.47
CA TRP A 58 16.54 23.43 18.75
C TRP A 58 16.07 24.84 18.31
N LEU A 59 16.57 25.89 18.95
CA LEU A 59 16.33 27.32 18.69
C LEU A 59 17.43 27.94 17.80
N ASP A 60 18.46 27.17 17.43
CA ASP A 60 19.52 27.62 16.51
C ASP A 60 18.90 28.13 15.19
N PRO A 61 19.06 29.43 14.86
CA PRO A 61 18.47 30.01 13.65
C PRO A 61 18.91 29.31 12.36
N ASN A 62 20.13 28.77 12.36
CA ASN A 62 20.72 28.03 11.24
C ASN A 62 20.07 26.66 11.02
N LYS A 63 19.56 26.02 12.07
CA LYS A 63 18.85 24.73 11.97
C LYS A 63 17.36 24.92 11.68
N LEU A 64 16.81 26.06 12.09
CA LEU A 64 15.42 26.46 11.86
C LEU A 64 15.15 26.87 10.40
N ARG A 65 16.08 27.60 9.78
CA ARG A 65 15.92 28.07 8.40
C ARG A 65 16.30 26.98 7.39
N ASN A 66 15.51 26.87 6.32
CA ASN A 66 15.88 26.06 5.16
C ASN A 66 17.06 26.69 4.45
N SER A 67 18.08 25.89 4.15
CA SER A 67 19.18 26.29 3.29
C SER A 67 18.75 26.25 1.82
N ARG A 68 19.55 26.87 0.94
CA ARG A 68 19.34 26.77 -0.52
C ARG A 68 19.41 25.33 -1.02
N ASN A 69 20.30 24.53 -0.43
CA ASN A 69 20.46 23.12 -0.78
C ASN A 69 19.23 22.30 -0.39
N ASP A 70 18.65 22.59 0.77
CA ASP A 70 17.41 21.96 1.25
C ASP A 70 16.24 22.21 0.30
N MET A 71 16.09 23.45 -0.17
CA MET A 71 15.08 23.80 -1.17
C MET A 71 15.33 23.10 -2.51
N GLY A 72 16.59 22.93 -2.91
CA GLY A 72 16.96 22.16 -4.11
C GLY A 72 16.59 20.68 -4.00
N ILE A 73 16.78 20.08 -2.83
CA ILE A 73 16.37 18.69 -2.55
C ILE A 73 14.84 18.55 -2.64
N TRP A 74 14.10 19.48 -2.03
CA TRP A 74 12.64 19.49 -2.10
C TRP A 74 12.15 19.63 -3.55
N GLN A 75 12.73 20.55 -4.32
CA GLN A 75 12.37 20.73 -5.73
C GLN A 75 12.68 19.47 -6.56
N ALA A 76 13.83 18.83 -6.34
CA ALA A 76 14.18 17.59 -7.02
C ALA A 76 13.17 16.47 -6.73
N ALA A 77 12.74 16.32 -5.47
CA ALA A 77 11.70 15.35 -5.10
C ALA A 77 10.36 15.65 -5.79
N MET A 78 9.97 16.93 -5.88
CA MET A 78 8.74 17.36 -6.56
C MET A 78 8.78 17.20 -8.08
N GLU A 79 9.96 17.25 -8.71
CA GLU A 79 10.08 16.92 -10.13
C GLU A 79 10.00 15.40 -10.34
N ILE A 80 10.66 14.62 -9.49
CA ILE A 80 10.71 13.16 -9.59
C ILE A 80 9.33 12.53 -9.35
N ILE A 81 8.53 13.06 -8.43
CA ILE A 81 7.19 12.53 -8.15
C ILE A 81 6.25 12.60 -9.37
N LYS A 82 6.52 13.48 -10.35
CA LYS A 82 5.75 13.59 -11.59
C LYS A 82 5.91 12.38 -12.50
N LEU A 83 6.97 11.58 -12.32
CA LEU A 83 7.18 10.33 -13.07
C LEU A 83 6.14 9.26 -12.72
N VAL A 84 5.46 9.38 -11.57
CA VAL A 84 4.38 8.50 -11.15
C VAL A 84 3.08 9.00 -11.79
N PRO A 85 2.42 8.26 -12.71
CA PRO A 85 1.22 8.75 -13.40
C PRO A 85 -0.02 8.80 -12.50
N ASN A 86 -0.16 7.86 -11.55
CA ASN A 86 -1.33 7.77 -10.68
C ASN A 86 -1.21 8.75 -9.48
N GLU A 87 -2.18 9.65 -9.35
CA GLU A 87 -2.23 10.63 -8.26
C GLU A 87 -2.33 9.98 -6.87
N GLN A 88 -3.07 8.88 -6.75
CA GLN A 88 -3.23 8.19 -5.46
C GLN A 88 -1.90 7.62 -4.96
N HIS A 89 -1.05 7.17 -5.88
CA HIS A 89 0.29 6.67 -5.55
C HIS A 89 1.21 7.82 -5.13
N ARG A 90 1.16 8.96 -5.84
CA ARG A 90 1.88 10.19 -5.45
C ARG A 90 1.51 10.65 -4.04
N ARG A 91 0.22 10.73 -3.75
CA ARG A 91 -0.32 11.14 -2.43
C ARG A 91 0.11 10.17 -1.33
N ALA A 92 0.02 8.87 -1.57
CA ALA A 92 0.46 7.86 -0.61
C ALA A 92 1.97 7.91 -0.32
N LEU A 93 2.79 8.12 -1.36
CA LEU A 93 4.24 8.30 -1.21
C LEU A 93 4.56 9.53 -0.36
N TRP A 94 3.94 10.67 -0.68
CA TRP A 94 4.16 11.91 0.05
C TRP A 94 3.69 11.84 1.50
N ALA A 95 2.52 11.25 1.74
CA ALA A 95 2.00 11.08 3.09
C ALA A 95 2.86 10.14 3.95
N TRP A 96 3.42 9.09 3.35
CA TRP A 96 4.39 8.24 4.05
C TRP A 96 5.66 9.02 4.39
N ALA A 97 6.24 9.75 3.42
CA ALA A 97 7.44 10.55 3.68
C ALA A 97 7.21 11.59 4.80
N ARG A 98 6.04 12.25 4.79
CA ARG A 98 5.62 13.17 5.85
C ARG A 98 5.49 12.48 7.21
N SER A 99 5.10 11.21 7.24
CA SER A 99 5.00 10.45 8.50
C SER A 99 6.37 10.09 9.08
N GLU A 100 7.35 9.78 8.23
CA GLU A 100 8.74 9.49 8.66
C GLU A 100 9.44 10.77 9.14
N ALA A 101 9.14 11.93 8.53
CA ALA A 101 9.64 13.25 8.94
C ALA A 101 9.01 13.82 10.24
N GLY A 102 8.25 13.00 11.00
CA GLY A 102 7.62 13.39 12.26
C GLY A 102 6.26 14.08 12.14
N GLY A 103 5.58 13.92 10.99
CA GLY A 103 4.20 14.40 10.78
C GLY A 103 3.12 13.43 11.26
N GLN A 104 1.93 13.52 10.67
CA GLN A 104 0.83 12.59 10.97
C GLN A 104 1.23 11.15 10.63
N ALA A 105 0.99 10.22 11.57
CA ALA A 105 1.27 8.80 11.36
C ALA A 105 0.56 8.26 10.11
N PHE A 106 1.28 7.50 9.27
CA PHE A 106 0.77 7.02 7.98
C PHE A 106 -0.55 6.25 8.09
N ALA A 107 -0.68 5.37 9.10
CA ALA A 107 -1.91 4.61 9.31
C ALA A 107 -3.13 5.52 9.60
N LYS A 108 -2.92 6.62 10.32
CA LYS A 108 -3.96 7.63 10.59
C LYS A 108 -4.31 8.40 9.34
N TRP A 109 -3.32 8.74 8.50
CA TRP A 109 -3.57 9.37 7.20
C TRP A 109 -4.38 8.45 6.28
N CYS A 110 -4.00 7.18 6.16
CA CYS A 110 -4.74 6.20 5.35
C CYS A 110 -6.21 6.14 5.79
N LYS A 111 -6.48 6.06 7.10
CA LYS A 111 -7.86 5.96 7.61
C LYS A 111 -8.65 7.27 7.47
N ASN A 112 -8.05 8.41 7.80
CA ASN A 112 -8.79 9.67 7.95
C ASN A 112 -8.85 10.51 6.68
N VAL A 113 -7.80 10.48 5.84
CA VAL A 113 -7.70 11.34 4.65
C VAL A 113 -8.12 10.59 3.40
N GLU A 114 -7.59 9.38 3.18
CA GLU A 114 -7.91 8.58 1.99
C GLU A 114 -9.08 7.60 2.20
N GLY A 115 -9.39 7.23 3.44
CA GLY A 115 -10.40 6.20 3.75
C GLY A 115 -9.97 4.78 3.34
N VAL A 116 -8.66 4.50 3.34
CA VAL A 116 -8.06 3.27 2.82
C VAL A 116 -7.36 2.48 3.93
N SER A 117 -7.26 1.16 3.78
CA SER A 117 -6.52 0.31 4.71
C SER A 117 -5.00 0.58 4.65
N ARG A 118 -4.28 0.29 5.74
CA ARG A 118 -2.82 0.45 5.78
C ARG A 118 -2.11 -0.37 4.71
N GLN A 119 -2.60 -1.58 4.41
CA GLN A 119 -2.02 -2.48 3.41
C GLN A 119 -2.08 -1.86 2.01
N VAL A 120 -3.24 -1.34 1.62
CA VAL A 120 -3.40 -0.67 0.31
C VAL A 120 -2.55 0.60 0.27
N GLY A 121 -2.46 1.36 1.36
CA GLY A 121 -1.53 2.50 1.46
C GLY A 121 -0.07 2.11 1.22
N ASN A 122 0.39 1.02 1.86
CA ASN A 122 1.75 0.48 1.67
C ASN A 122 1.99 0.02 0.23
N TYR A 123 1.01 -0.65 -0.37
CA TYR A 123 1.07 -1.05 -1.78
C TYR A 123 1.23 0.17 -2.69
N ARG A 124 0.37 1.19 -2.54
CA ARG A 124 0.43 2.42 -3.34
C ARG A 124 1.79 3.13 -3.21
N LYS A 125 2.34 3.18 -1.99
CA LYS A 125 3.67 3.73 -1.72
C LYS A 125 4.77 2.93 -2.43
N ASN A 126 4.77 1.60 -2.25
CA ASN A 126 5.79 0.72 -2.84
C ASN A 126 5.73 0.76 -4.37
N ALA A 127 4.53 0.76 -4.95
CA ALA A 127 4.31 0.92 -6.38
C ALA A 127 4.88 2.26 -6.89
N ALA A 128 4.67 3.37 -6.17
CA ALA A 128 5.25 4.67 -6.52
C ALA A 128 6.80 4.63 -6.53
N LEU A 129 7.40 4.07 -5.47
CA LEU A 129 8.86 3.94 -5.37
C LEU A 129 9.44 3.09 -6.51
N LEU A 130 8.80 1.97 -6.83
CA LEU A 130 9.19 1.08 -7.92
C LEU A 130 9.06 1.76 -9.28
N GLN A 131 7.98 2.51 -9.52
CA GLN A 131 7.79 3.25 -10.78
C GLN A 131 8.90 4.29 -10.99
N ILE A 132 9.26 5.04 -9.94
CA ILE A 132 10.35 6.01 -10.02
C ILE A 132 11.67 5.30 -10.28
N ALA A 133 11.98 4.23 -9.54
CA ALA A 133 13.20 3.46 -9.76
C ALA A 133 13.31 2.95 -11.21
N ARG A 134 12.21 2.36 -11.74
CA ARG A 134 12.11 1.90 -13.13
C ARG A 134 12.26 3.02 -14.17
N ALA A 135 11.83 4.24 -13.85
CA ALA A 135 11.99 5.38 -14.74
C ALA A 135 13.48 5.78 -14.88
N PHE A 136 14.28 5.64 -13.82
CA PHE A 136 15.72 5.89 -13.86
C PHE A 136 16.52 4.72 -14.43
N ASP A 137 16.09 3.49 -14.20
CA ASP A 137 16.76 2.28 -14.72
C ASP A 137 16.41 2.00 -16.20
N ARG A 138 15.58 2.86 -16.81
CA ARG A 138 15.08 2.72 -18.19
C ARG A 138 16.22 2.53 -19.20
N LYS A 139 16.16 1.43 -19.95
CA LYS A 139 16.65 1.38 -21.34
C LYS A 139 15.57 1.94 -22.28
N PRO A 140 15.91 2.67 -23.36
CA PRO A 140 14.95 3.44 -24.15
C PRO A 140 13.72 2.68 -24.68
N LEU A 141 13.81 1.35 -24.83
CA LEU A 141 12.86 0.46 -25.50
C LEU A 141 11.97 -0.41 -24.58
N GLN A 142 12.04 -0.29 -23.25
CA GLN A 142 11.24 -1.14 -22.35
C GLN A 142 9.94 -0.46 -21.89
N HIS A 143 8.81 -1.17 -22.05
CA HIS A 143 7.50 -0.80 -21.48
C HIS A 143 7.46 -1.18 -20.00
N ASN A 144 7.51 -0.19 -19.11
CA ASN A 144 7.57 -0.38 -17.65
C ASN A 144 6.25 -0.04 -16.94
N ASP A 145 5.20 0.27 -17.71
CA ASP A 145 3.91 0.75 -17.22
C ASP A 145 3.09 -0.35 -16.53
N LEU A 146 3.48 -1.61 -16.69
CA LEU A 146 2.85 -2.74 -16.01
C LEU A 146 3.37 -2.79 -14.56
N PRO A 147 2.56 -2.44 -13.55
CA PRO A 147 2.93 -2.66 -12.16
C PRO A 147 3.11 -4.15 -11.93
N ALA A 148 4.00 -4.52 -11.00
CA ALA A 148 3.95 -5.87 -10.46
C ALA A 148 2.67 -5.99 -9.63
N ASP A 149 1.78 -6.91 -9.99
CA ASP A 149 0.63 -7.27 -9.17
C ASP A 149 1.14 -8.04 -7.94
N GLU A 150 1.61 -7.31 -6.92
CA GLU A 150 2.05 -7.88 -5.64
C GLU A 150 0.93 -8.20 -4.63
N PRO A 151 -0.21 -7.48 -4.56
CA PRO A 151 -1.14 -7.65 -3.44
C PRO A 151 -2.21 -8.72 -3.67
N LEU A 152 -2.38 -9.17 -4.92
CA LEU A 152 -3.35 -10.21 -5.27
C LEU A 152 -2.59 -11.48 -5.64
N THR A 153 -3.13 -12.63 -5.24
CA THR A 153 -2.63 -13.92 -5.71
C THR A 153 -2.93 -14.03 -7.20
N ASN A 154 -1.91 -13.76 -8.03
CA ASN A 154 -1.99 -13.84 -9.50
C ASN A 154 -2.10 -15.29 -9.99
N GLN A 155 -1.86 -16.25 -9.11
CA GLN A 155 -2.08 -17.65 -9.37
C GLN A 155 -3.45 -18.04 -8.84
N PRO A 156 -4.27 -18.77 -9.60
CA PRO A 156 -5.43 -19.43 -9.03
C PRO A 156 -4.92 -20.38 -7.94
N GLU A 157 -5.15 -20.02 -6.68
CA GLU A 157 -5.09 -20.96 -5.57
C GLU A 157 -6.29 -21.91 -5.71
N ILE A 158 -6.29 -22.77 -6.73
CA ILE A 158 -7.00 -24.04 -6.67
C ILE A 158 -6.14 -24.95 -5.79
N GLY A 159 -6.02 -24.58 -4.52
CA GLY A 159 -5.91 -25.56 -3.46
C GLY A 159 -7.30 -26.13 -3.32
N ASP A 160 -7.46 -27.43 -3.54
CA ASP A 160 -8.73 -28.13 -3.38
C ASP A 160 -9.29 -27.78 -2.00
N LYS A 161 -10.30 -26.89 -1.96
CA LYS A 161 -10.98 -26.54 -0.72
C LYS A 161 -11.88 -27.71 -0.40
N ASN A 162 -11.30 -28.75 0.18
CA ASN A 162 -12.00 -29.84 0.85
C ASN A 162 -12.78 -29.35 2.08
N THR A 163 -12.74 -28.04 2.35
CA THR A 163 -13.69 -27.37 3.23
C THR A 163 -15.05 -27.44 2.57
N ASN A 164 -15.77 -28.51 2.91
CA ASN A 164 -17.21 -28.61 2.79
C ASN A 164 -17.85 -27.41 3.49
N ILE A 165 -17.93 -26.27 2.81
CA ILE A 165 -18.93 -25.27 3.13
C ILE A 165 -20.23 -26.03 2.89
N ARG A 166 -20.82 -26.56 3.96
CA ARG A 166 -22.21 -27.01 3.96
C ARG A 166 -23.00 -25.79 3.53
N VAL A 167 -23.28 -25.71 2.23
CA VAL A 167 -24.21 -24.74 1.69
C VAL A 167 -25.46 -24.91 2.52
N TRP A 168 -25.93 -23.86 3.19
CA TRP A 168 -27.18 -23.92 3.91
C TRP A 168 -28.27 -24.22 2.89
N ARG A 169 -28.69 -25.48 2.87
CA ARG A 169 -29.64 -26.03 1.92
C ARG A 169 -30.51 -27.01 2.71
N PRO A 170 -31.83 -26.97 2.53
CA PRO A 170 -32.71 -28.01 3.06
C PRO A 170 -32.25 -29.38 2.51
N ASP A 171 -32.36 -30.43 3.31
CA ASP A 171 -31.96 -31.80 2.92
C ASP A 171 -32.64 -32.27 1.62
N GLU A 172 -33.83 -31.73 1.30
CA GLU A 172 -34.59 -32.06 0.10
C GLU A 172 -34.13 -31.32 -1.17
N SER A 173 -33.20 -30.36 -1.05
CA SER A 173 -32.79 -29.55 -2.20
C SER A 173 -31.81 -30.32 -3.09
N LYS A 174 -32.30 -30.78 -4.23
CA LYS A 174 -31.46 -31.32 -5.30
C LYS A 174 -30.67 -30.17 -5.95
N PRO A 175 -29.37 -30.33 -6.25
CA PRO A 175 -28.65 -29.34 -7.02
C PRO A 175 -29.35 -29.18 -8.37
N VAL A 176 -29.73 -27.94 -8.72
CA VAL A 176 -30.28 -27.57 -10.03
C VAL A 176 -29.11 -27.53 -11.02
N CYS A 177 -28.39 -28.64 -11.13
CA CYS A 177 -27.57 -28.93 -12.29
C CYS A 177 -28.54 -29.61 -13.26
N GLY A 178 -29.39 -28.81 -13.90
CA GLY A 178 -30.34 -29.25 -14.90
C GLY A 178 -29.61 -29.70 -16.16
N PHE A 179 -29.01 -30.89 -16.09
CA PHE A 179 -28.70 -31.69 -17.27
C PHE A 179 -29.95 -32.50 -17.56
N ASP A 180 -30.52 -32.31 -18.76
CA ASP A 180 -31.81 -32.83 -19.22
C ASP A 180 -32.27 -34.11 -18.52
N GLU A 181 -33.46 -34.06 -17.92
CA GLU A 181 -34.09 -35.24 -17.34
C GLU A 181 -34.34 -36.32 -18.39
N ASP A 182 -34.53 -35.92 -19.65
CA ASP A 182 -34.69 -36.79 -20.82
C ASP A 182 -33.42 -37.61 -21.15
N LEU A 183 -32.23 -37.18 -20.71
CA LEU A 183 -30.98 -37.94 -20.88
C LEU A 183 -30.79 -39.04 -19.82
N ARG A 184 -31.74 -39.22 -18.89
CA ARG A 184 -31.72 -40.29 -17.88
C ARG A 184 -32.33 -41.61 -18.36
N ASP A 185 -32.88 -41.65 -19.57
CA ASP A 185 -33.42 -42.88 -20.14
C ASP A 185 -32.29 -43.82 -20.56
N PHE A 186 -31.85 -44.66 -19.61
CA PHE A 186 -30.89 -45.74 -19.84
C PHE A 186 -31.46 -46.93 -20.65
N SER A 187 -32.56 -46.73 -21.38
CA SER A 187 -33.20 -47.72 -22.25
C SER A 187 -32.23 -48.32 -23.28
N TRP A 188 -31.22 -47.55 -23.71
CA TRP A 188 -30.16 -48.03 -24.58
C TRP A 188 -29.28 -49.11 -23.94
N ALA A 189 -28.97 -49.00 -22.65
CA ALA A 189 -28.16 -49.97 -21.93
C ALA A 189 -28.91 -51.31 -21.80
N GLU A 190 -30.22 -51.26 -21.53
CA GLU A 190 -31.10 -52.43 -21.50
C GLU A 190 -31.20 -53.09 -22.88
N ALA A 191 -31.40 -52.30 -23.94
CA ALA A 191 -31.42 -52.79 -25.32
C ALA A 191 -30.09 -53.45 -25.74
N GLN A 192 -28.94 -52.93 -25.25
CA GLN A 192 -27.63 -53.55 -25.48
C GLN A 192 -27.46 -54.87 -24.74
N ALA A 193 -27.91 -54.95 -23.48
CA ALA A 193 -27.89 -56.18 -22.71
C ALA A 193 -28.74 -57.27 -23.37
N GLU A 194 -29.91 -56.90 -23.89
CA GLU A 194 -30.79 -57.82 -24.61
C GLU A 194 -30.16 -58.33 -25.91
N ARG A 195 -29.49 -57.45 -26.69
CA ARG A 195 -28.72 -57.86 -27.88
C ARG A 195 -27.58 -58.83 -27.53
N ARG A 196 -26.90 -58.66 -26.39
CA ARG A 196 -25.87 -59.61 -25.93
C ARG A 196 -26.48 -60.98 -25.61
N ARG A 197 -27.59 -61.00 -24.87
CA ARG A 197 -28.32 -62.24 -24.56
C ARG A 197 -28.76 -62.98 -25.83
N GLN A 198 -29.24 -62.25 -26.85
CA GLN A 198 -29.60 -62.85 -28.14
C GLN A 198 -28.39 -63.42 -28.89
N ARG A 199 -27.24 -62.75 -28.86
CA ARG A 199 -25.99 -63.26 -29.45
C ARG A 199 -25.47 -64.51 -28.74
N GLU A 200 -25.53 -64.54 -27.42
CA GLU A 200 -25.13 -65.73 -26.63
C GLU A 200 -26.04 -66.92 -26.91
N LYS A 201 -27.37 -66.71 -26.97
CA LYS A 201 -28.32 -67.75 -27.38
C LYS A 201 -28.03 -68.29 -28.79
N ARG A 202 -27.68 -67.40 -29.74
CA ARG A 202 -27.30 -67.82 -31.11
C ARG A 202 -25.98 -68.61 -31.13
N LYS A 203 -25.01 -68.28 -30.26
CA LYS A 203 -23.76 -69.03 -30.12
C LYS A 203 -23.95 -70.38 -29.44
N GLN A 204 -24.92 -70.52 -28.53
CA GLN A 204 -25.22 -71.80 -27.88
C GLN A 204 -26.06 -72.74 -28.75
N ALA A 205 -26.80 -72.20 -29.73
CA ALA A 205 -27.62 -72.96 -30.66
C ALA A 205 -26.90 -73.39 -31.96
N ALA A 206 -25.66 -72.93 -32.15
CA ALA A 206 -24.76 -73.32 -33.25
C ALA A 206 -23.68 -74.26 -32.71
#